data_AF-A0A2N6LPQ1-F1
#
_entry.id   AF-A0A2N6LPQ1-F1
#
_cell.length_a   1.000
_cell.length_b   1.000
_cell.length_c   1.000
_cell.angle_alpha   90.00
_cell.angle_beta   90.00
_cell.angle_gamma   90.00
#
_symmetry.space_group_name_H-M   'P 1'
#
loop_
_entity.id
_entity.type
_entity.pdbx_description
1 polymer ?
#
loop_
_entity_poly.entity_id
_entity_poly.type
_entity_poly.pdbx_seq_one_letter_code
_entity_poly.pdbx_strand_id
1 'polypeptide(L)'
;MQSAIVSNRLILGVVAFGASFGLGLVFSWDLKNAFLTGIITIFSTYLAALFIDKRRRASEMLVLDSLHRRIKELEGLKSRIVAEVNQLESHHSLLYQESNKLQNQIVERRNQRDSLNRELSSYVTEKKQLEAQISQLHNEIQELEKAKLEHNNSLSAINAEKRRLELSCSVSKAEINQLNNQLCELLQQRQDLESNITLLERLKPQLEEKLYEMRLQVQELEAANQQQNQLLIDKKLETENIELNLNSLKAEVAEQQNQIQQLQSQISLLQDERDHLQSQVWELLQQIENLDSNKVLEKNQEEDVDVFPFADLLDTVNDIDESNILEGLSSEWTNFLAQISDSEIQALKAMIEDENPHSVIKKIAEANITMPNLLIDSINEKANNTIGELIIDPNAATPEIYPEYQSDVKRAIATYKNIN
;
A
#
# COMPACT_ATOMS: atom_id res chain seq x y z
N MET A 1 106.87 99.29 -88.65
CA MET A 1 106.41 99.60 -90.03
C MET A 1 106.22 101.11 -90.28
N GLN A 2 107.07 102.00 -89.76
CA GLN A 2 106.92 103.45 -89.94
C GLN A 2 107.86 104.06 -90.99
N SER A 3 108.98 103.41 -91.36
CA SER A 3 109.93 103.99 -92.33
C SER A 3 109.49 103.90 -93.80
N ALA A 4 108.73 102.87 -94.19
CA ALA A 4 108.24 102.70 -95.56
C ALA A 4 107.20 103.77 -95.97
N ILE A 5 106.45 104.30 -94.99
CA ILE A 5 105.37 105.28 -95.23
C ILE A 5 105.95 106.67 -95.54
N VAL A 6 107.08 107.04 -94.94
CA VAL A 6 107.72 108.34 -95.20
C VAL A 6 108.38 108.36 -96.59
N SER A 7 109.00 107.24 -97.00
CA SER A 7 109.62 107.11 -98.32
C SER A 7 108.60 107.23 -99.46
N ASN A 8 107.47 106.52 -99.37
CA ASN A 8 106.41 106.62 -100.39
C ASN A 8 105.77 108.02 -100.47
N ARG A 9 105.72 108.78 -99.36
CA ARG A 9 105.20 110.16 -99.34
C ARG A 9 106.14 111.14 -100.06
N LEU A 10 107.46 110.96 -99.94
CA LEU A 10 108.44 111.79 -100.62
C LEU A 10 108.47 111.54 -102.13
N ILE A 11 108.40 110.27 -102.55
CA ILE A 11 108.39 109.90 -103.97
C ILE A 11 107.19 110.52 -104.70
N LEU A 12 106.00 110.48 -104.09
CA LEU A 12 104.78 111.04 -104.68
C LEU A 12 104.83 112.57 -104.80
N GLY A 13 105.45 113.25 -103.82
CA GLY A 13 105.68 114.69 -103.87
C GLY A 13 106.66 115.13 -104.96
N VAL A 14 107.73 114.37 -105.19
CA VAL A 14 108.71 114.64 -106.26
C VAL A 14 108.11 114.43 -107.65
N VAL A 15 107.32 113.37 -107.85
CA VAL A 15 106.66 113.11 -109.14
C VAL A 15 105.61 114.17 -109.45
N ALA A 16 104.80 114.57 -108.46
CA ALA A 16 103.81 115.64 -108.62
C ALA A 16 104.46 117.01 -108.92
N PHE A 17 105.61 117.30 -108.30
CA PHE A 17 106.41 118.50 -108.59
C PHE A 17 106.95 118.47 -110.03
N GLY A 18 107.53 117.35 -110.47
CA GLY A 18 108.06 117.20 -111.82
C GLY A 18 106.99 117.39 -112.91
N ALA A 19 105.82 116.76 -112.75
CA ALA A 19 104.71 116.90 -113.70
C ALA A 19 104.16 118.33 -113.75
N SER A 20 104.03 119.00 -112.60
CA SER A 20 103.47 120.35 -112.51
C SER A 20 104.46 121.43 -112.95
N PHE A 21 105.75 121.26 -112.66
CA PHE A 21 106.82 122.13 -113.14
C PHE A 21 106.97 122.03 -114.66
N GLY A 22 106.93 120.81 -115.21
CA GLY A 22 106.99 120.58 -116.66
C GLY A 22 105.81 121.24 -117.41
N LEU A 23 104.58 121.08 -116.92
CA LEU A 23 103.40 121.74 -117.51
C LEU A 23 103.48 123.26 -117.42
N GLY A 24 103.95 123.82 -116.29
CA GLY A 24 104.10 125.26 -116.11
C GLY A 24 105.13 125.89 -117.06
N LEU A 25 106.23 125.19 -117.33
CA LEU A 25 107.32 125.69 -118.17
C LEU A 25 106.95 125.73 -119.66
N VAL A 26 106.16 124.74 -120.12
CA VAL A 26 105.69 124.67 -121.51
C VAL A 26 104.68 125.78 -121.84
N PHE A 27 103.82 126.16 -120.91
CA PHE A 27 102.70 127.07 -121.19
C PHE A 27 102.97 128.54 -120.89
N SER A 28 103.90 128.87 -119.99
CA SER A 28 104.07 130.24 -119.50
C SER A 28 105.42 130.89 -119.79
N TRP A 29 106.42 130.16 -120.31
CA TRP A 29 107.79 130.65 -120.61
C TRP A 29 108.46 131.49 -119.50
N ASP A 30 107.95 131.40 -118.27
CA ASP A 30 108.35 132.22 -117.13
C ASP A 30 108.63 131.32 -115.91
N LEU A 31 109.91 131.16 -115.60
CA LEU A 31 110.41 130.20 -114.60
C LEU A 31 109.82 130.40 -113.20
N LYS A 32 109.46 131.64 -112.85
CA LYS A 32 108.94 131.98 -111.51
C LYS A 32 107.55 131.41 -111.25
N ASN A 33 106.67 131.43 -112.25
CA ASN A 33 105.29 130.99 -112.09
C ASN A 33 105.18 129.46 -112.05
N ALA A 34 105.98 128.76 -112.85
CA ALA A 34 106.03 127.29 -112.86
C ALA A 34 106.54 126.70 -111.53
N PHE A 35 107.50 127.36 -110.88
CA PHE A 35 108.01 126.95 -109.58
C PHE A 35 106.95 127.10 -108.47
N LEU A 36 106.16 128.17 -108.52
CA LEU A 36 105.10 128.45 -107.54
C LEU A 36 103.98 127.41 -107.61
N THR A 37 103.55 127.03 -108.81
CA THR A 37 102.57 125.93 -109.02
C THR A 37 103.11 124.58 -108.54
N GLY A 38 104.41 124.32 -108.73
CA GLY A 38 105.07 123.13 -108.20
C GLY A 38 104.99 123.04 -106.67
N ILE A 39 105.30 124.15 -105.98
CA ILE A 39 105.27 124.21 -104.51
C ILE A 39 103.84 124.02 -103.96
N ILE A 40 102.85 124.69 -104.55
CA ILE A 40 101.44 124.57 -104.10
C ILE A 40 100.96 123.11 -104.23
N THR A 41 101.37 122.42 -105.29
CA THR A 41 100.98 121.02 -105.53
C THR A 41 101.58 120.07 -104.50
N ILE A 42 102.83 120.29 -104.06
CA ILE A 42 103.44 119.50 -102.98
C ILE A 42 102.64 119.66 -101.68
N PHE A 43 102.32 120.89 -101.29
CA PHE A 43 101.54 121.15 -100.08
C PHE A 43 100.15 120.52 -100.15
N SER A 44 99.45 120.66 -101.28
CA SER A 44 98.14 120.03 -101.49
C SER A 44 98.19 118.50 -101.41
N THR A 45 99.20 117.89 -102.03
CA THR A 45 99.39 116.42 -102.02
C THR A 45 99.70 115.92 -100.60
N TYR A 46 100.49 116.68 -99.83
CA TYR A 46 100.80 116.34 -98.45
C TYR A 46 99.57 116.45 -97.53
N LEU A 47 98.74 117.48 -97.70
CA LEU A 47 97.48 117.65 -96.97
C LEU A 47 96.47 116.53 -97.29
N ALA A 48 96.37 116.10 -98.55
CA ALA A 48 95.49 115.00 -98.95
C ALA A 48 95.91 113.66 -98.30
N ALA A 49 97.23 113.39 -98.23
CA ALA A 49 97.75 112.16 -97.63
C ALA A 49 97.47 112.06 -96.12
N LEU A 50 97.53 113.16 -95.38
CA LEU A 50 97.20 113.18 -93.95
C LEU A 50 95.71 112.94 -93.68
N PHE A 51 94.82 113.46 -94.53
CA PHE A 51 93.38 113.26 -94.37
C PHE A 51 92.97 111.80 -94.63
N ILE A 52 93.60 111.14 -95.60
CA ILE A 52 93.37 109.72 -95.92
C ILE A 52 93.86 108.81 -94.78
N ASP A 53 95.01 109.12 -94.16
CA ASP A 53 95.55 108.37 -93.01
C ASP A 53 94.64 108.50 -91.76
N LYS A 54 94.10 109.71 -91.52
CA LYS A 54 93.11 109.94 -90.45
C LYS A 54 91.81 109.16 -90.68
N ARG A 55 91.33 109.11 -91.93
CA ARG A 55 90.14 108.33 -92.31
C ARG A 55 90.38 106.82 -92.17
N ARG A 56 91.58 106.34 -92.52
CA ARG A 56 91.96 104.93 -92.36
C ARG A 56 91.99 104.50 -90.89
N ARG A 57 92.60 105.31 -90.00
CA ARG A 57 92.58 105.04 -88.55
C ARG A 57 91.17 105.10 -87.97
N ALA A 58 90.34 106.03 -88.44
CA ALA A 58 88.93 106.08 -88.05
C ALA A 58 88.19 104.81 -88.49
N SER A 59 88.42 104.29 -89.70
CA SER A 59 87.82 103.02 -90.13
C SER A 59 88.36 101.80 -89.37
N GLU A 60 89.65 101.75 -89.05
CA GLU A 60 90.24 100.68 -88.24
C GLU A 60 89.71 100.71 -86.80
N MET A 61 89.50 101.91 -86.24
CA MET A 61 88.87 102.10 -84.93
C MET A 61 87.41 101.66 -84.92
N LEU A 62 86.64 101.97 -85.97
CA LEU A 62 85.25 101.47 -86.10
C LEU A 62 85.18 99.94 -86.23
N VAL A 63 86.12 99.34 -86.96
CA VAL A 63 86.23 97.87 -87.07
C VAL A 63 86.61 97.28 -85.72
N LEU A 64 87.59 97.85 -85.02
CA LEU A 64 87.96 97.43 -83.66
C LEU A 64 86.79 97.60 -82.69
N ASP A 65 86.06 98.70 -82.72
CA ASP A 65 84.89 98.92 -81.87
C ASP A 65 83.78 97.91 -82.16
N SER A 66 83.57 97.55 -83.44
CA SER A 66 82.61 96.51 -83.81
C SER A 66 83.03 95.11 -83.34
N LEU A 67 84.33 94.79 -83.40
CA LEU A 67 84.90 93.54 -82.90
C LEU A 67 84.82 93.47 -81.38
N HIS A 68 85.16 94.55 -80.66
CA HIS A 68 85.02 94.63 -79.20
C HIS A 68 83.55 94.52 -78.79
N ARG A 69 82.64 95.17 -79.51
CA ARG A 69 81.19 95.04 -79.27
C ARG A 69 80.73 93.59 -79.49
N ARG A 70 81.20 92.94 -80.55
CA ARG A 70 80.88 91.53 -80.82
C ARG A 70 81.46 90.58 -79.78
N ILE A 71 82.69 90.82 -79.33
CA ILE A 71 83.33 90.06 -78.24
C ILE A 71 82.50 90.23 -76.97
N LYS A 72 82.10 91.45 -76.62
CA LYS A 72 81.24 91.73 -75.46
C LYS A 72 79.86 91.06 -75.56
N GLU A 73 79.26 91.06 -76.75
CA GLU A 73 78.00 90.33 -77.01
C GLU A 73 78.19 88.82 -76.86
N LEU A 74 79.27 88.25 -77.41
CA LEU A 74 79.58 86.83 -77.28
C LEU A 74 79.92 86.43 -75.83
N GLU A 75 80.62 87.27 -75.09
CA GLU A 75 80.87 87.10 -73.65
C GLU A 75 79.56 87.17 -72.84
N GLY A 76 78.67 88.09 -73.18
CA GLY A 76 77.32 88.19 -72.60
C GLY A 76 76.44 86.98 -72.93
N LEU A 77 76.52 86.45 -74.15
CA LEU A 77 75.85 85.20 -74.52
C LEU A 77 76.46 84.00 -73.79
N LYS A 78 77.79 83.93 -73.67
CA LYS A 78 78.47 82.87 -72.92
C LYS A 78 78.06 82.89 -71.45
N SER A 79 78.02 84.05 -70.80
CA SER A 79 77.61 84.15 -69.39
C SER A 79 76.13 83.77 -69.21
N ARG A 80 75.26 84.13 -70.15
CA ARG A 80 73.86 83.70 -70.16
C ARG A 80 73.72 82.18 -70.32
N ILE A 81 74.44 81.58 -71.27
CA ILE A 81 74.43 80.12 -71.47
C ILE A 81 74.97 79.41 -70.22
N VAL A 82 76.05 79.90 -69.62
CA VAL A 82 76.58 79.34 -68.37
C VAL A 82 75.57 79.45 -67.23
N ALA A 83 74.84 80.57 -67.13
CA ALA A 83 73.78 80.73 -66.15
C ALA A 83 72.62 79.74 -66.39
N GLU A 84 72.19 79.56 -67.65
CA GLU A 84 71.16 78.59 -68.04
C GLU A 84 71.61 77.14 -67.78
N VAL A 85 72.87 76.80 -68.06
CA VAL A 85 73.45 75.49 -67.74
C VAL A 85 73.50 75.25 -66.23
N ASN A 86 73.94 76.23 -65.44
CA ASN A 86 73.94 76.12 -63.98
C ASN A 86 72.52 75.97 -63.41
N GLN A 87 71.55 76.67 -63.98
CA GLN A 87 70.14 76.50 -63.62
C GLN A 87 69.64 75.09 -63.98
N LEU A 88 69.98 74.60 -65.18
CA LEU A 88 69.60 73.26 -65.61
C LEU A 88 70.25 72.17 -64.76
N GLU A 89 71.51 72.34 -64.35
CA GLU A 89 72.20 71.43 -63.44
C GLU A 89 71.57 71.44 -62.04
N SER A 90 71.18 72.62 -61.54
CA SER A 90 70.40 72.72 -60.31
C SER A 90 69.04 72.02 -60.44
N HIS A 91 68.32 72.20 -61.54
CA HIS A 91 67.07 71.48 -61.77
C HIS A 91 67.28 69.97 -61.89
N HIS A 92 68.35 69.53 -62.56
CA HIS A 92 68.67 68.12 -62.71
C HIS A 92 68.99 67.47 -61.36
N SER A 93 69.79 68.13 -60.52
CA SER A 93 70.08 67.64 -59.17
C SER A 93 68.84 67.58 -58.28
N LEU A 94 67.94 68.56 -58.36
CA LEU A 94 66.65 68.54 -57.64
C LEU A 94 65.76 67.39 -58.13
N LEU A 95 65.60 67.21 -59.44
CA LEU A 95 64.83 66.11 -60.01
C LEU A 95 65.43 64.75 -59.66
N TYR A 96 66.75 64.63 -59.63
CA TYR A 96 67.44 63.42 -59.22
C TYR A 96 67.19 63.09 -57.74
N GLN A 97 67.25 64.10 -56.86
CA GLN A 97 66.90 63.95 -55.45
C GLN A 97 65.43 63.54 -55.26
N GLU A 98 64.52 64.15 -56.01
CA GLU A 98 63.09 63.81 -55.96
C GLU A 98 62.85 62.37 -56.46
N SER A 99 63.48 61.97 -57.56
CA SER A 99 63.42 60.60 -58.08
C SER A 99 63.91 59.58 -57.04
N ASN A 100 65.03 59.86 -56.36
CA ASN A 100 65.53 58.98 -55.29
C ASN A 100 64.57 58.91 -54.10
N LYS A 101 63.98 60.05 -53.71
CA LYS A 101 62.99 60.10 -52.63
C LYS A 101 61.75 59.27 -52.99
N LEU A 102 61.23 59.42 -54.21
CA LEU A 102 60.10 58.64 -54.70
C LEU A 102 60.44 57.15 -54.79
N GLN A 103 61.64 56.81 -55.25
CA GLN A 103 62.11 55.43 -55.30
C GLN A 103 62.15 54.80 -53.89
N ASN A 104 62.68 55.51 -52.89
CA ASN A 104 62.68 55.06 -51.50
C ASN A 104 61.25 54.88 -50.97
N GLN A 105 60.35 55.84 -51.25
CA GLN A 105 58.94 55.72 -50.86
C GLN A 105 58.25 54.51 -51.52
N ILE A 106 58.55 54.21 -52.79
CA ILE A 106 58.01 53.03 -53.48
C ILE A 106 58.51 51.74 -52.81
N VAL A 107 59.79 51.68 -52.41
CA VAL A 107 60.36 50.53 -51.71
C VAL A 107 59.72 50.36 -50.33
N GLU A 108 59.58 51.44 -49.55
CA GLU A 108 58.90 51.41 -48.25
C GLU A 108 57.45 50.93 -48.36
N ARG A 109 56.70 51.45 -49.33
CA ARG A 109 55.32 51.02 -49.60
C ARG A 109 55.23 49.56 -50.02
N ARG A 110 56.21 49.05 -50.79
CA ARG A 110 56.28 47.62 -51.14
C ARG A 110 56.56 46.77 -49.91
N ASN A 111 57.52 47.15 -49.08
CA ASN A 111 57.83 46.44 -47.84
C ASN A 111 56.63 46.41 -46.88
N GLN A 112 55.90 47.53 -46.74
CA GLN A 112 54.66 47.59 -45.97
C GLN A 112 53.60 46.64 -46.52
N ARG A 113 53.38 46.64 -47.84
CA ARG A 113 52.44 45.73 -48.50
C ARG A 113 52.83 44.28 -48.26
N ASP A 114 54.11 43.94 -48.36
CA ASP A 114 54.59 42.57 -48.17
C ASP A 114 54.44 42.13 -46.71
N SER A 115 54.65 43.03 -45.74
CA SER A 115 54.36 42.79 -44.31
C SER A 115 52.88 42.50 -44.10
N LEU A 116 52.01 43.38 -44.58
CA LEU A 116 50.55 43.22 -44.48
C LEU A 116 50.07 41.94 -45.16
N ASN A 117 50.67 41.55 -46.28
CA ASN A 117 50.31 40.32 -46.99
C ASN A 117 50.72 39.06 -46.20
N ARG A 118 51.85 39.11 -45.48
CA ARG A 118 52.27 38.03 -44.57
C ARG A 118 51.33 37.93 -43.37
N GLU A 119 50.99 39.04 -42.75
CA GLU A 119 50.02 39.10 -41.64
C GLU A 119 48.63 38.62 -42.07
N LEU A 120 48.16 39.04 -43.25
CA LEU A 120 46.90 38.57 -43.82
C LEU A 120 46.93 37.05 -44.05
N SER A 121 48.07 36.53 -44.52
CA SER A 121 48.25 35.09 -44.71
C SER A 121 48.21 34.32 -43.38
N SER A 122 48.84 34.83 -42.32
CA SER A 122 48.76 34.21 -40.99
C SER A 122 47.35 34.24 -40.43
N TYR A 123 46.62 35.36 -40.55
CA TYR A 123 45.22 35.43 -40.12
C TYR A 123 44.31 34.49 -40.90
N VAL A 124 44.55 34.29 -42.20
CA VAL A 124 43.80 33.30 -43.00
C VAL A 124 44.07 31.88 -42.49
N THR A 125 45.31 31.54 -42.13
CA THR A 125 45.62 30.22 -41.57
C THR A 125 45.02 30.01 -40.19
N GLU A 126 45.09 31.00 -39.30
CA GLU A 126 44.47 30.96 -37.98
C GLU A 126 42.96 30.81 -38.08
N LYS A 127 42.31 31.58 -38.96
CA LYS A 127 40.87 31.47 -39.23
C LYS A 127 40.48 30.05 -39.66
N LYS A 128 41.22 29.44 -40.60
CA LYS A 128 40.95 28.06 -41.02
C LYS A 128 41.11 27.05 -39.88
N GLN A 129 42.11 27.25 -39.02
CA GLN A 129 42.32 26.39 -37.86
C GLN A 129 41.16 26.52 -36.85
N LEU A 130 40.68 27.74 -36.58
CA LEU A 130 39.53 27.98 -35.73
C LEU A 130 38.24 27.39 -36.32
N GLU A 131 38.01 27.53 -37.63
CA GLU A 131 36.87 26.92 -38.32
C GLU A 131 36.90 25.38 -38.20
N ALA A 132 38.09 24.77 -38.31
CA ALA A 132 38.24 23.33 -38.10
C ALA A 132 37.95 22.92 -36.65
N GLN A 133 38.43 23.68 -35.66
CA GLN A 133 38.14 23.42 -34.25
C GLN A 133 36.64 23.57 -33.93
N ILE A 134 35.99 24.60 -34.47
CA ILE A 134 34.54 24.79 -34.32
C ILE A 134 33.79 23.60 -34.92
N SER A 135 34.21 23.12 -36.10
CA SER A 135 33.59 21.96 -36.74
C SER A 135 33.78 20.69 -35.91
N GLN A 136 34.96 20.50 -35.32
CA GLN A 136 35.22 19.36 -34.43
C GLN A 136 34.35 19.43 -33.17
N LEU A 137 34.33 20.57 -32.48
CA LEU A 137 33.50 20.76 -31.29
C LEU A 137 32.01 20.59 -31.59
N HIS A 138 31.56 21.01 -32.77
CA HIS A 138 30.19 20.80 -33.20
C HIS A 138 29.85 19.31 -33.34
N ASN A 139 30.75 18.52 -33.92
CA ASN A 139 30.58 17.07 -34.01
C ASN A 139 30.59 16.41 -32.63
N GLU A 140 31.51 16.82 -31.74
CA GLU A 140 31.56 16.30 -30.37
C GLU A 140 30.26 16.61 -29.60
N ILE A 141 29.70 17.82 -29.76
CA ILE A 141 28.40 18.17 -29.16
C ILE A 141 27.29 17.28 -29.70
N GLN A 142 27.24 17.05 -31.02
CA GLN A 142 26.22 16.17 -31.62
C GLN A 142 26.34 14.72 -31.13
N GLU A 143 27.56 14.19 -31.00
CA GLU A 143 27.80 12.86 -30.45
C GLU A 143 27.37 12.77 -28.99
N LEU A 144 27.68 13.79 -28.18
CA LEU A 144 27.24 13.87 -26.79
C LEU A 144 25.72 13.98 -26.65
N GLU A 145 25.05 14.75 -27.52
CA GLU A 145 23.58 14.83 -27.55
C GLU A 145 22.95 13.49 -27.91
N LYS A 146 23.51 12.78 -28.90
CA LYS A 146 23.06 11.44 -29.27
C LYS A 146 23.24 10.45 -28.11
N ALA A 147 24.43 10.44 -27.48
CA ALA A 147 24.70 9.58 -26.32
C ALA A 147 23.76 9.91 -25.13
N LYS A 148 23.49 11.19 -24.89
CA LYS A 148 22.53 11.64 -23.86
C LYS A 148 21.12 11.11 -24.16
N LEU A 149 20.68 11.15 -25.41
CA LEU A 149 19.37 10.63 -25.82
C LEU A 149 19.30 9.12 -25.64
N GLU A 150 20.35 8.39 -26.04
CA GLU A 150 20.45 6.94 -25.85
C GLU A 150 20.42 6.55 -24.37
N HIS A 151 21.18 7.27 -23.52
CA HIS A 151 21.15 7.08 -22.06
C HIS A 151 19.79 7.43 -21.45
N ASN A 152 19.12 8.47 -21.93
CA ASN A 152 17.77 8.81 -21.45
C ASN A 152 16.76 7.71 -21.82
N ASN A 153 16.87 7.14 -23.02
CA ASN A 153 16.04 6.03 -23.46
C ASN A 153 16.31 4.76 -22.63
N SER A 154 17.57 4.43 -22.37
CA SER A 154 17.92 3.28 -21.52
C SER A 154 17.45 3.48 -20.08
N LEU A 155 17.57 4.70 -19.53
CA LEU A 155 17.05 5.04 -18.21
C LEU A 155 15.51 4.90 -18.14
N SER A 156 14.80 5.33 -19.18
CA SER A 156 13.35 5.12 -19.28
C SER A 156 12.98 3.63 -19.33
N ALA A 157 13.71 2.83 -20.10
CA ALA A 157 13.51 1.38 -20.18
C ALA A 157 13.76 0.69 -18.83
N ILE A 158 14.87 1.01 -18.16
CA ILE A 158 15.20 0.50 -16.82
C ILE A 158 14.13 0.91 -15.79
N ASN A 159 13.64 2.15 -15.84
CA ASN A 159 12.56 2.59 -14.96
C ASN A 159 11.25 1.83 -15.20
N ALA A 160 10.91 1.52 -16.45
CA ALA A 160 9.75 0.71 -16.77
C ALA A 160 9.91 -0.74 -16.26
N GLU A 161 11.10 -1.32 -16.43
CA GLU A 161 11.40 -2.66 -15.91
C GLU A 161 11.38 -2.71 -14.37
N LYS A 162 11.96 -1.70 -13.71
CA LYS A 162 11.89 -1.54 -12.26
C LYS A 162 10.45 -1.52 -11.77
N ARG A 163 9.58 -0.71 -12.38
CA ARG A 163 8.15 -0.67 -12.03
C ARG A 163 7.47 -2.02 -12.22
N ARG A 164 7.78 -2.74 -13.30
CA ARG A 164 7.27 -4.09 -13.54
C ARG A 164 7.70 -5.08 -12.46
N LEU A 165 8.97 -5.03 -12.05
CA LEU A 165 9.50 -5.87 -10.96
C LEU A 165 8.90 -5.51 -9.61
N GLU A 166 8.72 -4.22 -9.31
CA GLU A 166 8.05 -3.75 -8.10
C GLU A 166 6.60 -4.26 -8.02
N LEU A 167 5.86 -4.18 -9.12
CA LEU A 167 4.51 -4.74 -9.21
C LEU A 167 4.53 -6.27 -9.01
N SER A 168 5.44 -7.00 -9.68
CA SER A 168 5.58 -8.44 -9.48
C SER A 168 5.90 -8.80 -8.02
N CYS A 169 6.80 -8.06 -7.36
CA CYS A 169 7.13 -8.27 -5.96
C CYS A 169 5.93 -7.99 -5.06
N SER A 170 5.14 -6.96 -5.35
CA SER A 170 3.92 -6.66 -4.61
C SER A 170 2.89 -7.78 -4.71
N VAL A 171 2.72 -8.38 -5.91
CA VAL A 171 1.83 -9.52 -6.14
C VAL A 171 2.33 -10.75 -5.37
N SER A 172 3.61 -11.09 -5.48
CA SER A 172 4.17 -12.23 -4.73
C SER A 172 4.05 -12.04 -3.21
N LYS A 173 4.21 -10.81 -2.70
CA LYS A 173 3.97 -10.52 -1.27
C LYS A 173 2.50 -10.72 -0.88
N ALA A 174 1.57 -10.30 -1.73
CA ALA A 174 0.14 -10.52 -1.49
C ALA A 174 -0.20 -12.02 -1.47
N GLU A 175 0.37 -12.80 -2.41
CA GLU A 175 0.22 -14.26 -2.46
C GLU A 175 0.80 -14.95 -1.22
N ILE A 176 1.99 -14.54 -0.77
CA ILE A 176 2.60 -15.03 0.48
C ILE A 176 1.69 -14.74 1.68
N ASN A 177 1.13 -13.53 1.76
CA ASN A 177 0.21 -13.18 2.85
C ASN A 177 -1.08 -14.01 2.80
N GLN A 178 -1.62 -14.26 1.60
CA GLN A 178 -2.79 -15.11 1.43
C GLN A 178 -2.50 -16.55 1.87
N LEU A 179 -1.37 -17.12 1.45
CA LEU A 179 -0.94 -18.46 1.87
C LEU A 179 -0.71 -18.53 3.38
N ASN A 180 -0.15 -17.48 3.98
CA ASN A 180 0.05 -17.42 5.43
C ASN A 180 -1.28 -17.40 6.19
N ASN A 181 -2.27 -16.64 5.70
CA ASN A 181 -3.61 -16.63 6.29
C ASN A 181 -4.27 -18.02 6.19
N GLN A 182 -4.17 -18.68 5.03
CA GLN A 182 -4.67 -20.05 4.86
C GLN A 182 -3.97 -21.03 5.79
N LEU A 183 -2.67 -20.87 6.02
CA LEU A 183 -1.91 -21.70 6.95
C LEU A 183 -2.38 -21.47 8.40
N CYS A 184 -2.64 -20.23 8.81
CA CYS A 184 -3.22 -19.92 10.12
C CYS A 184 -4.61 -20.55 10.31
N GLU A 185 -5.48 -20.47 9.30
CA GLU A 185 -6.80 -21.11 9.33
C GLU A 185 -6.69 -22.64 9.47
N LEU A 186 -5.80 -23.27 8.70
CA LEU A 186 -5.54 -24.71 8.80
C LEU A 186 -4.95 -25.12 10.15
N LEU A 187 -4.06 -24.29 10.73
CA LEU A 187 -3.53 -24.55 12.07
C LEU A 187 -4.63 -24.47 13.13
N GLN A 188 -5.54 -23.50 13.04
CA GLN A 188 -6.67 -23.39 13.94
C GLN A 188 -7.59 -24.60 13.81
N GLN A 189 -7.96 -25.00 12.58
CA GLN A 189 -8.78 -26.19 12.35
C GLN A 189 -8.12 -27.45 12.90
N ARG A 190 -6.80 -27.59 12.75
CA ARG A 190 -6.06 -28.71 13.33
C ARG A 190 -6.15 -28.72 14.85
N GLN A 191 -6.02 -27.55 15.49
CA GLN A 191 -6.12 -27.42 16.94
C GLN A 191 -7.54 -27.75 17.45
N ASP A 192 -8.57 -27.32 16.72
CA ASP A 192 -9.96 -27.63 17.07
C ASP A 192 -10.24 -29.14 16.94
N LEU A 193 -9.74 -29.78 15.88
CA LEU A 193 -9.82 -31.23 15.71
C LEU A 193 -9.06 -31.98 16.81
N GLU A 194 -7.88 -31.50 17.20
CA GLU A 194 -7.09 -32.06 18.30
C GLU A 194 -7.86 -31.96 19.64
N SER A 195 -8.53 -30.84 19.90
CA SER A 195 -9.43 -30.68 21.05
C SER A 195 -10.63 -31.65 20.99
N ASN A 196 -11.24 -31.83 19.82
CA ASN A 196 -12.36 -32.76 19.66
C ASN A 196 -11.92 -34.22 19.87
N ILE A 197 -10.73 -34.59 19.38
CA ILE A 197 -10.16 -35.93 19.59
C ILE A 197 -9.94 -36.17 21.09
N THR A 198 -9.32 -35.22 21.81
CA THR A 198 -9.09 -35.37 23.25
C THR A 198 -10.39 -35.47 24.05
N LEU A 199 -11.45 -34.75 23.66
CA LEU A 199 -12.78 -34.92 24.24
C LEU A 199 -13.36 -36.31 23.96
N LEU A 200 -13.24 -36.79 22.72
CA LEU A 200 -13.73 -38.12 22.31
C LEU A 200 -12.99 -39.24 23.05
N GLU A 201 -11.67 -39.10 23.21
CA GLU A 201 -10.82 -40.01 23.99
C GLU A 201 -11.22 -40.04 25.46
N ARG A 202 -11.75 -38.95 26.02
CA ARG A 202 -12.29 -38.90 27.38
C ARG A 202 -13.71 -39.49 27.49
N LEU A 203 -14.57 -39.25 26.51
CA LEU A 203 -15.96 -39.72 26.53
C LEU A 203 -16.07 -41.23 26.33
N LYS A 204 -15.21 -41.82 25.49
CA LYS A 204 -15.20 -43.26 25.23
C LYS A 204 -15.10 -44.12 26.50
N PRO A 205 -14.11 -43.93 27.40
CA PRO A 205 -14.03 -44.74 28.62
C PRO A 205 -15.20 -44.50 29.57
N GLN A 206 -15.76 -43.28 29.62
CA GLN A 206 -16.95 -43.01 30.44
C GLN A 206 -18.17 -43.80 29.94
N LEU A 207 -18.33 -43.91 28.63
CA LEU A 207 -19.41 -44.70 28.04
C LEU A 207 -19.18 -46.21 28.23
N GLU A 208 -17.93 -46.67 28.13
CA GLU A 208 -17.55 -48.06 28.40
C GLU A 208 -17.81 -48.44 29.86
N GLU A 209 -17.51 -47.55 30.81
CA GLU A 209 -17.79 -47.72 32.25
C GLU A 209 -19.30 -47.80 32.51
N LYS A 210 -20.08 -46.86 31.97
CA LYS A 210 -21.54 -46.90 32.10
C LYS A 210 -22.16 -48.15 31.48
N LEU A 211 -21.63 -48.61 30.35
CA LEU A 211 -22.07 -49.84 29.71
C LEU A 211 -21.72 -51.07 30.56
N TYR A 212 -20.57 -51.08 31.23
CA TYR A 212 -20.20 -52.13 32.18
C TYR A 212 -21.12 -52.12 33.41
N GLU A 213 -21.42 -50.95 33.96
CA GLU A 213 -22.36 -50.78 35.07
C GLU A 213 -23.76 -51.28 34.72
N MET A 214 -24.31 -50.89 33.56
CA MET A 214 -25.60 -51.39 33.10
C MET A 214 -25.63 -52.90 32.91
N ARG A 215 -24.53 -53.51 32.43
CA ARG A 215 -24.42 -54.98 32.31
C ARG A 215 -24.48 -55.66 33.68
N LEU A 216 -23.82 -55.09 34.69
CA LEU A 216 -23.88 -55.61 36.06
C LEU A 216 -25.31 -55.53 36.62
N GLN A 217 -26.00 -54.40 36.43
CA GLN A 217 -27.40 -54.23 36.85
C GLN A 217 -28.33 -55.25 36.18
N VAL A 218 -28.16 -55.49 34.88
CA VAL A 218 -28.93 -56.52 34.15
C VAL A 218 -28.66 -57.91 34.74
N GLN A 219 -27.39 -58.25 35.00
CA GLN A 219 -27.04 -59.55 35.58
C GLN A 219 -27.63 -59.74 37.00
N GLU A 220 -27.64 -58.70 37.81
CA GLU A 220 -28.23 -58.73 39.15
C GLU A 220 -29.75 -58.91 39.10
N LEU A 221 -30.43 -58.18 38.20
CA LEU A 221 -31.87 -58.36 37.96
C LEU A 221 -32.21 -59.75 37.42
N GLU A 222 -31.40 -60.30 36.52
CA GLU A 222 -31.55 -61.67 36.03
C GLU A 222 -31.43 -62.69 37.17
N ALA A 223 -30.45 -62.54 38.06
CA ALA A 223 -30.27 -63.41 39.23
C ALA A 223 -31.46 -63.30 40.20
N ALA A 224 -31.94 -62.08 40.48
CA ALA A 224 -33.11 -61.86 41.31
C ALA A 224 -34.38 -62.48 40.72
N ASN A 225 -34.58 -62.36 39.40
CA ASN A 225 -35.71 -62.97 38.70
C ASN A 225 -35.61 -64.51 38.71
N GLN A 226 -34.42 -65.08 38.54
CA GLN A 226 -34.20 -66.53 38.70
C GLN A 226 -34.55 -67.00 40.12
N GLN A 227 -34.12 -66.27 41.15
CA GLN A 227 -34.46 -66.58 42.53
C GLN A 227 -35.97 -66.49 42.78
N GLN A 228 -36.63 -65.46 42.25
CA GLN A 228 -38.08 -65.30 42.37
C GLN A 228 -38.84 -66.44 41.66
N ASN A 229 -38.39 -66.85 40.48
CA ASN A 229 -38.95 -67.99 39.78
C ASN A 229 -38.77 -69.29 40.56
N GLN A 230 -37.61 -69.51 41.20
CA GLN A 230 -37.41 -70.67 42.06
C GLN A 230 -38.38 -70.65 43.26
N LEU A 231 -38.52 -69.51 43.94
CA LEU A 231 -39.48 -69.37 45.04
C LEU A 231 -40.92 -69.63 44.58
N LEU A 232 -41.28 -69.19 43.36
CA LEU A 232 -42.61 -69.43 42.80
C LEU A 232 -42.83 -70.93 42.52
N ILE A 233 -41.82 -71.64 42.01
CA ILE A 233 -41.87 -73.10 41.84
C ILE A 233 -42.04 -73.80 43.19
N ASP A 234 -41.24 -73.43 44.19
CA ASP A 234 -41.30 -74.02 45.53
C ASP A 234 -42.68 -73.80 46.17
N LYS A 235 -43.22 -72.58 46.06
CA LYS A 235 -44.57 -72.26 46.54
C LYS A 235 -45.65 -73.03 45.79
N LYS A 236 -45.50 -73.23 44.48
CA LYS A 236 -46.43 -74.03 43.68
C LYS A 236 -46.45 -75.49 44.16
N LEU A 237 -45.28 -76.08 44.42
CA LEU A 237 -45.17 -77.42 44.97
C LEU A 237 -45.79 -77.52 46.38
N GLU A 238 -45.56 -76.51 47.23
CA GLU A 238 -46.20 -76.43 48.55
C GLU A 238 -47.73 -76.39 48.43
N THR A 239 -48.28 -75.56 47.53
CA THR A 239 -49.73 -75.50 47.29
C THR A 239 -50.30 -76.82 46.79
N GLU A 240 -49.60 -77.51 45.88
CA GLU A 240 -50.01 -78.83 45.38
C GLU A 240 -50.00 -79.88 46.51
N ASN A 241 -49.00 -79.85 47.39
CA ASN A 241 -48.95 -80.72 48.56
C ASN A 241 -50.08 -80.43 49.56
N ILE A 242 -50.37 -79.15 49.82
CA ILE A 242 -51.51 -78.75 50.65
C ILE A 242 -52.83 -79.21 50.00
N GLU A 243 -52.98 -79.09 48.68
CA GLU A 243 -54.16 -79.57 47.95
C GLU A 243 -54.32 -81.10 48.06
N LEU A 244 -53.23 -81.87 47.95
CA LEU A 244 -53.25 -83.31 48.19
C LEU A 244 -53.67 -83.65 49.63
N ASN A 245 -53.12 -82.94 50.62
CA ASN A 245 -53.49 -83.13 52.03
C ASN A 245 -54.94 -82.73 52.32
N LEU A 246 -55.46 -81.69 51.67
CA LEU A 246 -56.86 -81.28 51.80
C LEU A 246 -57.78 -82.34 51.19
N ASN A 247 -57.42 -82.86 50.01
CA ASN A 247 -58.18 -83.93 49.37
C ASN A 247 -58.19 -85.23 50.18
N SER A 248 -57.07 -85.60 50.82
CA SER A 248 -57.03 -86.77 51.71
C SER A 248 -57.89 -86.56 52.95
N LEU A 249 -57.81 -85.39 53.60
CA LEU A 249 -58.64 -85.06 54.75
C LEU A 249 -60.13 -85.01 54.39
N LYS A 250 -60.47 -84.51 53.21
CA LYS A 250 -61.85 -84.52 52.69
C LYS A 250 -62.36 -85.94 52.47
N ALA A 251 -61.50 -86.85 51.98
CA ALA A 251 -61.84 -88.26 51.83
C ALA A 251 -62.07 -88.92 53.21
N GLU A 252 -61.22 -88.61 54.20
CA GLU A 252 -61.35 -89.11 55.58
C GLU A 252 -62.66 -88.62 56.23
N VAL A 253 -63.01 -87.33 56.06
CA VAL A 253 -64.30 -86.79 56.55
C VAL A 253 -65.48 -87.49 55.88
N ALA A 254 -65.42 -87.75 54.57
CA ALA A 254 -66.48 -88.49 53.87
C ALA A 254 -66.62 -89.93 54.39
N GLU A 255 -65.50 -90.59 54.72
CA GLU A 255 -65.50 -91.91 55.35
C GLU A 255 -66.11 -91.88 56.75
N GLN A 256 -65.69 -90.94 57.61
CA GLN A 256 -66.28 -90.74 58.94
C GLN A 256 -67.78 -90.44 58.85
N GLN A 257 -68.21 -89.66 57.87
CA GLN A 257 -69.61 -89.34 57.66
C GLN A 257 -70.43 -90.57 57.21
N ASN A 258 -69.86 -91.43 56.38
CA ASN A 258 -70.45 -92.75 56.06
C ASN A 258 -70.53 -93.64 57.30
N GLN A 259 -69.49 -93.67 58.15
CA GLN A 259 -69.52 -94.42 59.41
C GLN A 259 -70.61 -93.89 60.36
N ILE A 260 -70.78 -92.57 60.47
CA ILE A 260 -71.87 -91.96 61.24
C ILE A 260 -73.24 -92.37 60.67
N GLN A 261 -73.42 -92.35 59.34
CA GLN A 261 -74.66 -92.82 58.71
C GLN A 261 -74.92 -94.30 58.99
N GLN A 262 -73.89 -95.15 58.94
CA GLN A 262 -74.00 -96.56 59.32
C GLN A 262 -74.40 -96.72 60.79
N LEU A 263 -73.75 -96.00 61.70
CA LEU A 263 -74.11 -95.99 63.12
C LEU A 263 -75.53 -95.48 63.34
N GLN A 264 -75.96 -94.43 62.65
CA GLN A 264 -77.34 -93.95 62.70
C GLN A 264 -78.34 -95.02 62.20
N SER A 265 -78.01 -95.73 61.12
CA SER A 265 -78.84 -96.84 60.64
C SER A 265 -78.90 -98.00 61.64
N GLN A 266 -77.80 -98.31 62.33
CA GLN A 266 -77.77 -99.31 63.40
C GLN A 266 -78.58 -98.85 64.61
N ILE A 267 -78.48 -97.59 65.00
CA ILE A 267 -79.30 -97.00 66.06
C ILE A 267 -80.78 -97.07 65.66
N SER A 268 -81.14 -96.78 64.41
CA SER A 268 -82.51 -96.93 63.90
C SER A 268 -82.99 -98.37 63.98
N LEU A 269 -82.16 -99.34 63.58
CA LEU A 269 -82.51 -100.77 63.70
C LEU A 269 -82.69 -101.19 65.16
N LEU A 270 -81.82 -100.73 66.05
CA LEU A 270 -81.95 -100.97 67.49
C LEU A 270 -83.16 -100.25 68.10
N GLN A 271 -83.54 -99.07 67.57
CA GLN A 271 -84.77 -98.37 67.94
C GLN A 271 -86.00 -99.15 67.48
N ASP A 272 -86.02 -99.64 66.23
CA ASP A 272 -87.10 -100.48 65.70
C ASP A 272 -87.22 -101.79 66.50
N GLU A 273 -86.10 -102.41 66.87
CA GLU A 273 -86.07 -103.60 67.72
C GLU A 273 -86.58 -103.29 69.13
N ARG A 274 -86.17 -102.15 69.70
CA ARG A 274 -86.71 -101.67 70.99
C ARG A 274 -88.21 -101.40 70.92
N ASP A 275 -88.71 -100.80 69.84
CA ASP A 275 -90.13 -100.53 69.65
C ASP A 275 -90.93 -101.82 69.42
N HIS A 276 -90.34 -102.80 68.74
CA HIS A 276 -90.90 -104.14 68.59
C HIS A 276 -90.96 -104.87 69.95
N LEU A 277 -89.88 -104.84 70.73
CA LEU A 277 -89.85 -105.39 72.08
C LEU A 277 -90.85 -104.67 73.00
N GLN A 278 -90.95 -103.34 72.88
CA GLN A 278 -91.92 -102.54 73.62
C GLN A 278 -93.36 -102.92 73.24
N SER A 279 -93.61 -103.20 71.96
CA SER A 279 -94.90 -103.73 71.47
C SER A 279 -95.17 -105.14 71.99
N GLN A 280 -94.18 -106.03 72.03
CA GLN A 280 -94.32 -107.36 72.65
C GLN A 280 -94.59 -107.28 74.16
N VAL A 281 -93.94 -106.35 74.86
CA VAL A 281 -94.24 -106.06 76.28
C VAL A 281 -95.66 -105.54 76.43
N TRP A 282 -96.12 -104.67 75.53
CA TRP A 282 -97.50 -104.16 75.52
C TRP A 282 -98.52 -105.28 75.27
N GLU A 283 -98.23 -106.19 74.35
CA GLU A 283 -99.06 -107.37 74.05
C GLU A 283 -99.09 -108.36 75.23
N LEU A 284 -97.96 -108.57 75.92
CA LEU A 284 -97.90 -109.34 77.17
C LEU A 284 -98.67 -108.67 78.31
N LEU A 285 -98.60 -107.34 78.44
CA LEU A 285 -99.41 -106.58 79.39
C LEU A 285 -100.91 -106.72 79.09
N GLN A 286 -101.30 -106.71 77.81
CA GLN A 286 -102.68 -106.90 77.37
C GLN A 286 -103.17 -108.35 77.56
N GLN A 287 -102.27 -109.33 77.54
CA GLN A 287 -102.57 -110.73 77.91
C GLN A 287 -102.75 -110.91 79.43
N ILE A 288 -102.06 -110.11 80.25
CA ILE A 288 -102.27 -110.07 81.71
C ILE A 288 -103.58 -109.34 82.07
N GLU A 289 -104.00 -108.36 81.27
CA GLU A 289 -105.21 -107.55 81.50
C GLU A 289 -106.54 -108.30 81.27
N ASN A 290 -106.53 -109.48 80.62
CA ASN A 290 -107.73 -110.28 80.34
C ASN A 290 -108.05 -111.37 81.39
N LEU A 291 -107.38 -111.40 82.55
CA LEU A 291 -107.57 -112.45 83.57
C LEU A 291 -107.92 -112.00 84.99
N ASP A 292 -108.04 -110.70 85.31
CA ASP A 292 -108.73 -110.34 86.55
C ASP A 292 -109.29 -108.91 86.56
N SER A 293 -110.60 -108.81 86.80
CA SER A 293 -111.35 -107.56 86.92
C SER A 293 -111.47 -107.17 88.39
N ASN A 294 -110.84 -106.05 88.79
CA ASN A 294 -111.32 -105.05 89.77
C ASN A 294 -110.19 -104.33 90.53
N LYS A 295 -109.81 -103.12 90.09
CA LYS A 295 -109.71 -101.89 90.92
C LYS A 295 -109.16 -100.68 90.14
N VAL A 296 -110.06 -99.73 89.85
CA VAL A 296 -109.98 -98.28 90.14
C VAL A 296 -108.64 -97.55 89.88
N LEU A 297 -108.61 -96.87 88.71
CA LEU A 297 -108.12 -95.50 88.36
C LEU A 297 -107.86 -94.55 89.57
N GLU A 298 -106.86 -93.65 89.67
CA GLU A 298 -106.10 -92.76 88.75
C GLU A 298 -104.84 -92.24 89.50
N LYS A 299 -103.60 -92.43 89.02
CA LYS A 299 -102.68 -91.52 88.27
C LYS A 299 -102.54 -90.10 88.85
N ASN A 300 -101.51 -89.76 89.64
CA ASN A 300 -100.05 -89.58 89.40
C ASN A 300 -99.65 -88.48 88.40
N GLN A 301 -99.51 -87.27 88.95
CA GLN A 301 -98.33 -86.38 88.96
C GLN A 301 -97.50 -86.20 87.67
N GLU A 302 -97.81 -85.08 87.02
CA GLU A 302 -96.93 -84.01 86.50
C GLU A 302 -95.41 -84.18 86.69
N GLU A 303 -94.67 -84.10 85.58
CA GLU A 303 -93.35 -83.44 85.51
C GLU A 303 -93.18 -82.82 84.10
N ASP A 304 -92.94 -81.50 84.11
CA ASP A 304 -92.90 -80.52 83.01
C ASP A 304 -91.41 -80.11 82.86
N VAL A 305 -90.74 -80.48 81.76
CA VAL A 305 -90.47 -79.68 80.54
C VAL A 305 -89.12 -78.94 80.51
N ASP A 306 -88.36 -79.33 79.49
CA ASP A 306 -87.48 -78.63 78.56
C ASP A 306 -86.34 -77.70 79.01
N VAL A 307 -85.17 -78.01 78.44
CA VAL A 307 -83.93 -77.25 78.48
C VAL A 307 -83.51 -76.86 77.04
N PHE A 308 -83.44 -75.53 76.84
CA PHE A 308 -82.51 -74.73 76.01
C PHE A 308 -82.58 -74.65 74.48
N PRO A 309 -82.47 -73.39 73.98
CA PRO A 309 -81.85 -73.11 72.68
C PRO A 309 -80.83 -71.93 72.65
N PHE A 310 -79.73 -72.10 71.87
CA PHE A 310 -78.96 -71.17 70.96
C PHE A 310 -78.56 -69.73 71.43
N ALA A 311 -77.55 -68.98 70.95
CA ALA A 311 -76.39 -69.05 70.02
C ALA A 311 -75.70 -67.64 69.96
N ASP A 312 -74.65 -67.49 69.12
CA ASP A 312 -74.01 -66.27 68.56
C ASP A 312 -73.07 -65.44 69.47
N LEU A 313 -71.78 -65.15 69.19
CA LEU A 313 -70.91 -64.90 68.01
C LEU A 313 -71.03 -63.49 67.36
N LEU A 314 -69.86 -62.89 67.05
CA LEU A 314 -69.53 -61.71 66.20
C LEU A 314 -69.43 -60.32 66.90
N ASP A 315 -68.63 -59.32 66.50
CA ASP A 315 -67.42 -59.12 65.65
C ASP A 315 -67.12 -57.58 65.60
N THR A 316 -66.06 -57.13 64.88
CA THR A 316 -65.74 -55.76 64.33
C THR A 316 -64.90 -54.78 65.19
N VAL A 317 -63.77 -54.13 64.80
CA VAL A 317 -63.01 -53.75 63.57
C VAL A 317 -63.38 -52.39 62.90
N ASN A 318 -62.33 -51.55 62.70
CA ASN A 318 -62.11 -50.40 61.77
C ASN A 318 -62.75 -49.01 62.06
N ASP A 319 -62.23 -47.84 61.66
CA ASP A 319 -60.96 -47.28 61.11
C ASP A 319 -61.19 -45.73 61.01
N ILE A 320 -60.24 -44.86 61.43
CA ILE A 320 -59.35 -43.97 60.64
C ILE A 320 -59.99 -42.69 60.02
N ASP A 321 -59.46 -41.53 60.50
CA ASP A 321 -59.02 -40.26 59.85
C ASP A 321 -59.85 -39.54 58.77
N GLU A 322 -59.58 -38.28 58.42
CA GLU A 322 -59.16 -37.03 59.08
C GLU A 322 -59.22 -35.98 57.94
N SER A 323 -59.26 -34.69 58.29
CA SER A 323 -59.48 -33.54 57.41
C SER A 323 -58.32 -32.54 57.57
N ASN A 324 -57.64 -32.03 56.52
CA ASN A 324 -57.96 -30.87 55.65
C ASN A 324 -57.28 -29.51 56.07
N ILE A 325 -56.77 -28.75 55.06
CA ILE A 325 -56.62 -27.26 54.91
C ILE A 325 -55.38 -26.49 55.45
N LEU A 326 -54.66 -25.76 54.55
CA LEU A 326 -54.53 -24.28 54.59
C LEU A 326 -54.00 -23.66 53.27
N GLU A 327 -54.49 -22.44 52.99
CA GLU A 327 -54.31 -21.56 51.82
C GLU A 327 -53.10 -20.62 51.97
N GLY A 328 -52.26 -20.46 50.93
CA GLY A 328 -51.22 -19.41 50.84
C GLY A 328 -50.05 -19.76 49.93
N LEU A 329 -49.97 -19.13 48.75
CA LEU A 329 -49.13 -19.49 47.58
C LEU A 329 -49.44 -20.93 47.07
N SER A 330 -49.47 -21.14 45.75
CA SER A 330 -49.48 -22.52 45.23
C SER A 330 -48.26 -23.24 45.81
N SER A 331 -48.41 -24.50 46.24
CA SER A 331 -47.34 -25.31 46.84
C SER A 331 -46.06 -25.34 45.97
N GLU A 332 -46.22 -25.11 44.67
CA GLU A 332 -45.16 -25.02 43.67
C GLU A 332 -44.26 -23.79 43.88
N TRP A 333 -44.82 -22.64 44.22
CA TRP A 333 -44.05 -21.40 44.44
C TRP A 333 -43.33 -21.39 45.79
N THR A 334 -43.89 -22.02 46.82
CA THR A 334 -43.19 -22.22 48.09
C THR A 334 -42.01 -23.19 47.93
N ASN A 335 -42.18 -24.25 47.14
CA ASN A 335 -41.10 -25.18 46.83
C ASN A 335 -40.02 -24.54 45.94
N PHE A 336 -40.41 -23.70 44.98
CA PHE A 336 -39.49 -22.92 44.16
C PHE A 336 -38.63 -22.00 45.04
N LEU A 337 -39.25 -21.19 45.92
CA LEU A 337 -38.52 -20.29 46.82
C LEU A 337 -37.55 -21.02 47.76
N ALA A 338 -37.85 -22.25 48.19
CA ALA A 338 -36.97 -23.05 49.03
C ALA A 338 -35.71 -23.55 48.28
N GLN A 339 -35.74 -23.61 46.95
CA GLN A 339 -34.64 -24.11 46.12
C GLN A 339 -33.78 -22.99 45.51
N ILE A 340 -34.25 -21.75 45.58
CA ILE A 340 -33.53 -20.59 45.06
C ILE A 340 -32.54 -20.06 46.11
N SER A 341 -31.34 -19.72 45.65
CA SER A 341 -30.27 -19.10 46.44
C SER A 341 -30.37 -17.58 46.45
N ASP A 342 -29.73 -16.95 47.45
CA ASP A 342 -29.78 -15.50 47.65
C ASP A 342 -29.30 -14.69 46.42
N SER A 343 -28.33 -15.23 45.67
CA SER A 343 -27.80 -14.62 44.46
C SER A 343 -28.79 -14.69 43.28
N GLU A 344 -29.60 -15.74 43.20
CA GLU A 344 -30.65 -15.92 42.20
C GLU A 344 -31.87 -15.04 42.50
N ILE A 345 -32.24 -14.85 43.78
CA ILE A 345 -33.26 -13.87 44.19
C ILE A 345 -32.81 -12.44 43.88
N GLN A 346 -31.53 -12.10 44.11
CA GLN A 346 -30.98 -10.79 43.77
C GLN A 346 -30.99 -10.54 42.26
N ALA A 347 -30.76 -11.57 41.44
CA ALA A 347 -30.88 -11.49 39.99
C ALA A 347 -32.34 -11.25 39.55
N LEU A 348 -33.30 -12.01 40.09
CA LEU A 348 -34.73 -11.80 39.83
C LEU A 348 -35.20 -10.40 40.24
N LYS A 349 -34.68 -9.87 41.35
CA LYS A 349 -34.96 -8.51 41.81
C LYS A 349 -34.40 -7.45 40.84
N ALA A 350 -33.16 -7.61 40.39
CA ALA A 350 -32.53 -6.70 39.44
C ALA A 350 -33.27 -6.64 38.09
N MET A 351 -33.90 -7.75 37.68
CA MET A 351 -34.71 -7.81 36.44
C MET A 351 -36.05 -7.07 36.55
N ILE A 352 -36.52 -6.81 37.76
CA ILE A 352 -37.81 -6.12 38.01
C ILE A 352 -37.61 -4.63 38.33
N GLU A 353 -36.51 -4.27 38.99
CA GLU A 353 -36.29 -2.92 39.54
C GLU A 353 -35.36 -2.03 38.69
N ASP A 354 -34.39 -2.58 37.95
CA ASP A 354 -33.35 -1.78 37.28
C ASP A 354 -33.58 -1.60 35.76
N GLU A 355 -33.32 -0.38 35.25
CA GLU A 355 -33.42 -0.05 33.81
C GLU A 355 -32.39 -0.79 32.93
N ASN A 356 -31.35 -1.40 33.52
CA ASN A 356 -30.36 -2.21 32.82
C ASN A 356 -29.98 -3.49 33.61
N PRO A 357 -30.80 -4.55 33.51
CA PRO A 357 -30.62 -5.79 34.26
C PRO A 357 -29.28 -6.49 33.99
N HIS A 358 -28.75 -6.40 32.76
CA HIS A 358 -27.54 -7.11 32.34
C HIS A 358 -26.28 -6.64 33.12
N SER A 359 -26.15 -5.35 33.38
CA SER A 359 -24.99 -4.83 34.14
C SER A 359 -25.02 -5.27 35.61
N VAL A 360 -26.21 -5.46 36.20
CA VAL A 360 -26.37 -5.82 37.62
C VAL A 360 -26.23 -7.32 37.80
N ILE A 361 -26.87 -8.11 36.93
CA ILE A 361 -26.71 -9.57 36.89
C ILE A 361 -25.24 -9.95 36.66
N LYS A 362 -24.52 -9.22 35.81
CA LYS A 362 -23.08 -9.43 35.62
C LYS A 362 -22.28 -9.27 36.91
N LYS A 363 -22.54 -8.23 37.70
CA LYS A 363 -21.88 -8.00 38.98
C LYS A 363 -22.23 -9.07 40.02
N ILE A 364 -23.49 -9.50 40.06
CA ILE A 364 -23.96 -10.57 40.96
C ILE A 364 -23.30 -11.90 40.60
N ALA A 365 -23.20 -12.21 39.30
CA ALA A 365 -22.55 -13.42 38.82
C ALA A 365 -21.06 -13.43 39.14
N GLU A 366 -20.35 -12.33 38.91
CA GLU A 366 -18.93 -12.18 39.27
C GLU A 366 -18.70 -12.32 40.78
N ALA A 367 -19.57 -11.75 41.62
CA ALA A 367 -19.48 -11.86 43.07
C ALA A 367 -19.68 -13.30 43.59
N ASN A 368 -20.43 -14.12 42.87
CA ASN A 368 -20.73 -15.51 43.22
C ASN A 368 -19.91 -16.52 42.39
N ILE A 369 -18.86 -16.07 41.69
CA ILE A 369 -17.98 -16.90 40.85
C ILE A 369 -18.79 -17.75 39.85
N THR A 370 -19.83 -17.15 39.27
CA THR A 370 -20.67 -17.77 38.24
C THR A 370 -20.75 -16.89 36.99
N MET A 371 -21.33 -17.42 35.91
CA MET A 371 -21.57 -16.67 34.68
C MET A 371 -23.02 -16.15 34.65
N PRO A 372 -23.28 -14.97 34.09
CA PRO A 372 -24.64 -14.38 34.03
C PRO A 372 -25.67 -15.31 33.40
N ASN A 373 -25.30 -15.96 32.29
CA ASN A 373 -26.17 -16.89 31.58
C ASN A 373 -26.44 -18.14 32.42
N LEU A 374 -25.43 -18.68 33.11
CA LEU A 374 -25.62 -19.84 34.00
C LEU A 374 -26.51 -19.52 35.21
N LEU A 375 -26.49 -18.28 35.69
CA LEU A 375 -27.37 -17.83 36.77
C LEU A 375 -28.83 -17.78 36.30
N ILE A 376 -29.07 -17.29 35.07
CA ILE A 376 -30.38 -17.26 34.44
C ILE A 376 -30.88 -18.68 34.12
N ASP A 377 -29.99 -19.52 33.57
CA ASP A 377 -30.29 -20.91 33.24
C ASP A 377 -30.63 -21.71 34.51
N SER A 378 -29.90 -21.50 35.62
CA SER A 378 -30.18 -22.12 36.92
C SER A 378 -31.55 -21.71 37.47
N ILE A 379 -31.93 -20.44 37.35
CA ILE A 379 -33.26 -19.95 37.74
C ILE A 379 -34.35 -20.63 36.90
N ASN A 380 -34.15 -20.69 35.59
CA ASN A 380 -35.09 -21.31 34.65
C ASN A 380 -35.18 -22.83 34.82
N GLU A 381 -34.08 -23.51 35.11
CA GLU A 381 -34.05 -24.94 35.41
C GLU A 381 -34.82 -25.25 36.68
N LYS A 382 -34.60 -24.48 37.76
CA LYS A 382 -35.34 -24.63 39.01
C LYS A 382 -36.82 -24.30 38.85
N ALA A 383 -37.14 -23.29 38.05
CA ALA A 383 -38.52 -22.93 37.73
C ALA A 383 -39.22 -24.05 36.95
N ASN A 384 -38.56 -24.59 35.93
CA ASN A 384 -39.07 -25.71 35.15
C ASN A 384 -39.26 -26.98 36.01
N ASN A 385 -38.39 -27.22 36.98
CA ASN A 385 -38.48 -28.39 37.87
C ASN A 385 -39.58 -28.26 38.94
N THR A 386 -40.04 -27.04 39.26
CA THR A 386 -40.99 -26.80 40.36
C THR A 386 -42.34 -26.29 39.88
N ILE A 387 -42.34 -25.30 38.99
CA ILE A 387 -43.52 -24.65 38.41
C ILE A 387 -43.87 -25.27 37.04
N GLY A 388 -42.93 -25.99 36.42
CA GLY A 388 -43.15 -26.66 35.13
C GLY A 388 -42.97 -25.76 33.91
N GLU A 389 -42.60 -24.49 34.11
CA GLU A 389 -42.50 -23.46 33.07
C GLU A 389 -41.25 -22.59 33.25
N LEU A 390 -40.80 -21.96 32.17
CA LEU A 390 -39.64 -21.04 32.18
C LEU A 390 -40.12 -19.64 32.59
N ILE A 391 -39.39 -19.00 33.52
CA ILE A 391 -39.78 -17.69 34.06
C ILE A 391 -39.09 -16.54 33.32
N ILE A 392 -37.88 -16.79 32.79
CA ILE A 392 -37.06 -15.81 32.07
C ILE A 392 -36.95 -16.22 30.60
N ASP A 393 -37.14 -15.28 29.67
CA ASP A 393 -36.97 -15.55 28.24
C ASP A 393 -35.47 -15.74 27.90
N PRO A 394 -35.04 -16.94 27.47
CA PRO A 394 -33.65 -17.21 27.11
C PRO A 394 -33.23 -16.60 25.76
N ASN A 395 -34.19 -16.15 24.93
CA ASN A 395 -33.92 -15.61 23.60
C ASN A 395 -33.94 -14.07 23.55
N ALA A 396 -34.30 -13.41 24.64
CA ALA A 396 -34.30 -11.96 24.73
C ALA A 396 -32.88 -11.41 24.87
N ALA A 397 -32.54 -10.39 24.06
CA ALA A 397 -31.22 -9.73 24.11
C ALA A 397 -30.93 -9.04 25.45
N THR A 398 -31.99 -8.74 26.20
CA THR A 398 -31.97 -8.33 27.60
C THR A 398 -32.78 -9.34 28.40
N PRO A 399 -32.26 -9.88 29.51
CA PRO A 399 -32.99 -10.89 30.27
C PRO A 399 -34.26 -10.25 30.85
N GLU A 400 -35.41 -10.75 30.43
CA GLU A 400 -36.73 -10.25 30.82
C GLU A 400 -37.59 -11.40 31.37
N ILE A 401 -38.34 -11.12 32.43
CA ILE A 401 -39.28 -12.08 33.02
C ILE A 401 -40.58 -12.03 32.21
N TYR A 402 -41.10 -13.20 31.84
CA TYR A 402 -42.37 -13.28 31.11
C TYR A 402 -43.49 -12.49 31.82
N PRO A 403 -44.29 -11.70 31.09
CA PRO A 403 -45.29 -10.82 31.68
C PRO A 403 -46.29 -11.53 32.61
N GLU A 404 -46.65 -12.78 32.32
CA GLU A 404 -47.50 -13.61 33.19
C GLU A 404 -46.94 -13.82 34.60
N TYR A 405 -45.62 -14.02 34.74
CA TYR A 405 -44.98 -14.37 36.02
C TYR A 405 -44.46 -13.16 36.80
N GLN A 406 -44.44 -11.96 36.22
CA GLN A 406 -43.95 -10.77 36.91
C GLN A 406 -44.69 -10.47 38.22
N SER A 407 -45.99 -10.75 38.29
CA SER A 407 -46.79 -10.52 39.51
C SER A 407 -46.49 -11.57 40.60
N ASP A 408 -46.25 -12.81 40.20
CA ASP A 408 -45.92 -13.91 41.11
C ASP A 408 -44.49 -13.83 41.61
N VAL A 409 -43.53 -13.44 40.75
CA VAL A 409 -42.15 -13.19 41.17
C VAL A 409 -42.06 -12.00 42.13
N LYS A 410 -42.83 -10.91 41.90
CA LYS A 410 -42.92 -9.79 42.86
C LYS A 410 -43.43 -10.24 44.23
N ARG A 411 -44.45 -11.11 44.27
CA ARG A 411 -44.96 -11.70 45.51
C ARG A 411 -43.93 -12.63 46.17
N ALA A 412 -43.27 -13.47 45.38
CA ALA A 412 -42.24 -14.39 45.85
C ALA A 412 -41.05 -13.66 46.50
N ILE A 413 -40.56 -12.58 45.89
CA ILE A 413 -39.51 -11.73 46.45
C ILE A 413 -39.97 -11.05 47.76
N ALA A 414 -41.23 -10.62 47.84
CA ALA A 414 -41.78 -10.02 49.06
C ALA A 414 -41.90 -11.04 50.21
N THR A 415 -42.28 -12.29 49.91
CA THR A 415 -42.34 -13.37 50.90
C THR A 415 -40.94 -13.78 51.37
N TYR A 416 -39.96 -13.85 50.46
CA TYR A 416 -38.57 -14.16 50.80
C TYR A 416 -37.94 -13.12 51.75
N LYS A 417 -38.23 -11.82 51.57
CA LYS A 417 -37.81 -10.74 52.49
C LYS A 417 -38.44 -10.79 53.88
N ASN A 418 -39.50 -11.57 54.08
CA ASN A 418 -40.12 -11.76 55.40
C ASN A 418 -39.62 -13.03 56.10
N ILE A 419 -38.87 -13.89 55.40
CA ILE A 419 -38.36 -15.18 55.91
C ILE A 419 -36.87 -15.08 56.31
N ASN A 420 -36.11 -14.16 55.70
CA ASN A 420 -34.73 -13.76 56.05
C ASN A 420 -34.70 -12.29 56.47
#